data_AF-A0A7S1E1V9-F1
#
_entry.id   AF-A0A7S1E1V9-F1
#
_cell.length_a   1.000
_cell.length_b   1.000
_cell.length_c   1.000
_cell.angle_alpha   90.00
_cell.angle_beta   90.00
_cell.angle_gamma   90.00
#
_symmetry.space_group_name_H-M   'P 1'
#
loop_
_entity.id
_entity.type
_entity.pdbx_description
1 polymer ?
#
loop_
_entity_poly.entity_id
_entity_poly.type
_entity_poly.pdbx_seq_one_letter_code
_entity_poly.pdbx_strand_id
1 'polypeptide(L)'
;TTAGYVGYDDNSNTLTERVRRNPYSIILLDEIEKADPQVITLLLQVLDDGRLTDGQGNTVNFKNTVIIATSNAGFGYESNSTEDADKPELMDRLKPYFRPEFWFI
;
A
#
# COMPACT_ATOMS: atom_id res chain seq x y z
N THR A 1 21.93 -5.14 21.33
CA THR A 1 22.28 -4.65 19.98
C THR A 1 20.97 -4.28 19.29
N THR A 2 20.54 -3.05 19.50
CA THR A 2 19.20 -2.57 19.12
C THR A 2 19.25 -2.09 17.67
N ALA A 3 18.50 -2.74 16.79
CA ALA A 3 18.30 -2.28 15.41
C ALA A 3 17.45 -1.00 15.49
N GLY A 4 18.11 0.11 15.20
CA GLY A 4 17.54 1.45 15.27
C GLY A 4 16.35 1.59 14.34
N TYR A 5 15.31 2.23 14.89
CA TYR A 5 14.26 2.89 14.14
C TYR A 5 14.88 3.66 12.96
N VAL A 6 14.61 3.19 11.75
CA VAL A 6 14.92 3.93 10.52
C VAL A 6 14.02 5.16 10.51
N GLY A 7 14.52 6.31 10.96
CA GLY A 7 13.70 7.52 10.98
C GLY A 7 14.28 8.80 11.58
N TYR A 8 15.55 8.83 12.04
CA TYR A 8 16.05 10.02 12.75
C TYR A 8 16.85 11.02 11.90
N ASP A 9 17.45 10.63 10.77
CA ASP A 9 18.36 11.54 10.02
C ASP A 9 18.04 11.71 8.51
N ASP A 10 17.06 10.96 7.97
CA ASP A 10 16.86 10.90 6.51
C ASP A 10 15.39 11.12 6.08
N ASN A 11 14.71 12.04 6.78
CA ASN A 11 13.32 12.41 6.49
C ASN A 11 13.13 12.96 5.07
N SER A 12 14.20 13.40 4.38
CA SER A 12 14.08 13.87 2.99
C SER A 12 13.69 12.77 2.01
N ASN A 13 13.88 11.49 2.37
CA ASN A 13 13.63 10.36 1.49
C ASN A 13 12.39 9.54 1.86
N THR A 14 11.65 9.96 2.88
CA THR A 14 10.42 9.28 3.30
C THR A 14 9.26 9.61 2.37
N LEU A 15 8.34 8.65 2.23
CA LEU A 15 7.14 8.79 1.41
C LEU A 15 6.30 10.02 1.82
N THR A 16 6.22 10.27 3.12
CA THR A 16 5.46 11.39 3.70
C THR A 16 5.97 12.75 3.24
N GLU A 17 7.28 12.99 3.21
CA GLU A 17 7.84 14.27 2.76
C GLU A 17 7.67 14.47 1.24
N ARG A 18 7.78 13.40 0.45
CA ARG A 18 7.55 13.46 -1.00
C ARG A 18 6.12 13.83 -1.34
N VAL A 19 5.15 13.23 -0.66
CA VAL A 19 3.71 13.52 -0.83
C VAL A 19 3.37 14.90 -0.26
N ARG A 20 3.98 15.30 0.86
CA ARG A 20 3.79 16.65 1.41
C ARG A 20 4.25 17.74 0.45
N ARG A 21 5.38 17.52 -0.26
CA ARG A 21 5.89 18.45 -1.28
C ARG A 21 5.08 18.38 -2.58
N ASN A 22 4.57 17.21 -2.94
CA ASN A 22 3.80 16.96 -4.15
C ASN A 22 2.48 16.24 -3.83
N PRO A 23 1.45 16.98 -3.37
CA PRO A 23 0.18 16.38 -2.92
C PRO A 23 -0.62 15.71 -4.06
N TYR A 24 -0.34 16.09 -5.31
CA TYR A 24 -0.85 15.44 -6.52
C TYR A 24 0.21 14.48 -7.05
N SER A 25 0.26 13.27 -6.50
CA SER A 25 1.24 12.26 -6.91
C SER A 25 0.58 10.91 -7.17
N ILE A 26 1.27 10.08 -7.94
CA ILE A 26 0.93 8.67 -8.10
C ILE A 26 1.93 7.88 -7.28
N ILE A 27 1.44 7.09 -6.34
CA ILE A 27 2.26 6.17 -5.54
C ILE A 27 2.08 4.79 -6.12
N LEU A 28 3.18 4.18 -6.54
CA LEU A 28 3.19 2.80 -7.01
C LEU A 28 3.78 1.91 -5.93
N LEU A 29 3.02 0.90 -5.50
CA LEU A 29 3.44 -0.14 -4.57
C LEU A 29 3.62 -1.42 -5.36
N ASP A 30 4.86 -1.81 -5.61
CA ASP A 30 5.16 -3.03 -6.34
C ASP A 30 5.30 -4.24 -5.41
N GLU A 31 4.91 -5.41 -5.93
CA GLU A 31 4.93 -6.70 -5.22
C GLU A 31 4.42 -6.59 -3.77
N ILE A 32 3.22 -6.05 -3.59
CA ILE A 32 2.66 -5.76 -2.25
C ILE A 32 2.60 -6.98 -1.33
N GLU A 33 2.53 -8.20 -1.87
CA GLU A 33 2.62 -9.45 -1.11
C GLU A 33 3.97 -9.67 -0.41
N LYS A 34 5.03 -8.98 -0.85
CA LYS A 34 6.37 -8.98 -0.24
C LYS A 34 6.53 -7.90 0.82
N ALA A 35 5.61 -6.94 0.89
CA ALA A 35 5.69 -5.84 1.82
C ALA A 35 5.50 -6.31 3.27
N ASP A 36 6.15 -5.61 4.20
CA ASP A 36 5.94 -5.84 5.62
C ASP A 36 4.48 -5.55 6.01
N PRO A 37 3.85 -6.34 6.91
CA PRO A 37 2.48 -6.09 7.37
C PRO A 37 2.23 -4.66 7.89
N GLN A 38 3.26 -3.96 8.38
CA GLN A 38 3.16 -2.55 8.77
C GLN A 38 2.86 -1.62 7.58
N VAL A 39 3.39 -1.93 6.38
CA VAL A 39 3.10 -1.15 5.16
C VAL A 39 1.63 -1.26 4.79
N ILE A 40 1.07 -2.47 4.87
CA ILE A 40 -0.35 -2.75 4.60
C ILE A 40 -1.24 -2.01 5.61
N THR A 41 -0.83 -1.97 6.88
CA THR A 41 -1.54 -1.24 7.94
C THR A 41 -1.55 0.27 7.68
N LEU A 42 -0.41 0.83 7.28
CA LEU A 42 -0.31 2.25 6.92
C LEU A 42 -1.16 2.57 5.69
N LEU A 43 -1.20 1.66 4.71
CA LEU A 43 -2.01 1.82 3.51
C LEU A 43 -3.51 1.85 3.83
N LEU A 44 -3.99 0.98 4.74
CA LEU A 44 -5.38 1.03 5.22
C LEU A 44 -5.73 2.38 5.83
N GLN A 45 -4.87 2.90 6.71
CA GLN A 45 -5.09 4.21 7.32
C GLN A 45 -5.22 5.32 6.27
N VAL A 46 -4.43 5.26 5.21
CA VAL A 46 -4.49 6.22 4.10
C VAL A 46 -5.76 6.06 3.28
N LEU A 47 -6.18 4.83 3.01
CA LEU A 47 -7.40 4.56 2.23
C LEU A 47 -8.68 4.94 3.01
N ASP A 48 -8.71 4.73 4.32
CA ASP A 48 -9.84 5.07 5.18
C ASP A 48 -9.97 6.59 5.38
N ASP A 49 -8.93 7.24 5.92
CA ASP A 49 -9.01 8.64 6.35
C ASP A 49 -8.49 9.64 5.30
N GLY A 50 -7.83 9.17 4.24
CA GLY A 50 -7.14 10.03 3.26
C GLY A 50 -5.94 10.78 3.86
N ARG A 51 -5.40 10.31 4.99
CA ARG A 51 -4.26 10.95 5.68
C ARG A 51 -3.36 9.90 6.35
N LEU A 52 -2.06 10.18 6.38
CA LEU A 52 -1.08 9.38 7.11
C LEU A 52 -0.48 10.24 8.22
N THR A 53 -0.37 9.70 9.43
CA THR A 53 0.40 10.36 10.50
C THR A 53 1.73 9.63 10.66
N ASP A 54 2.84 10.35 10.55
CA ASP A 54 4.16 9.78 10.76
C ASP A 54 4.44 9.54 12.26
N GLY A 55 5.55 8.84 12.57
CA GLY A 55 5.97 8.59 13.94
C GLY A 55 6.40 9.84 14.73
N GLN A 56 6.52 10.99 14.08
CA GLN A 56 6.83 12.30 14.68
C GLN A 56 5.56 13.11 14.95
N GLY A 57 4.38 12.59 14.60
CA GLY A 57 3.08 13.25 14.79
C GLY A 57 2.68 14.19 13.66
N ASN A 58 3.42 14.23 12.55
CA ASN A 58 3.03 15.03 11.39
C ASN A 58 2.00 14.28 10.56
N THR A 59 0.85 14.92 10.32
CA THR A 59 -0.19 14.38 9.45
C THR A 59 -0.02 14.92 8.02
N VAL A 60 0.09 14.00 7.06
CA VAL A 60 0.14 14.30 5.62
C VAL A 60 -1.18 13.89 4.97
N ASN A 61 -1.68 14.74 4.08
CA ASN A 61 -2.93 14.51 3.37
C ASN A 61 -2.68 13.82 2.02
N PHE A 62 -3.41 12.74 1.76
CA PHE A 62 -3.34 11.90 0.57
C PHE A 62 -4.60 11.99 -0.32
N LYS A 63 -5.54 12.90 -0.02
CA LYS A 63 -6.82 13.02 -0.76
C LYS A 63 -6.68 13.26 -2.27
N ASN A 64 -5.54 13.76 -2.74
CA ASN A 64 -5.27 14.04 -4.14
C ASN A 64 -4.18 13.12 -4.72
N THR A 65 -3.87 12.03 -4.03
CA THR A 65 -2.86 11.06 -4.41
C THR A 65 -3.53 9.78 -4.89
N VAL A 66 -3.12 9.28 -6.06
CA VAL A 66 -3.59 7.99 -6.57
C VAL A 66 -2.60 6.92 -6.13
N ILE A 67 -3.08 5.89 -5.44
CA ILE A 67 -2.24 4.77 -5.02
C ILE A 67 -2.57 3.56 -5.90
N ILE A 68 -1.53 3.03 -6.56
CA ILE A 68 -1.62 1.87 -7.44
C ILE A 68 -0.75 0.78 -6.81
N ALA A 69 -1.34 -0.35 -6.46
CA ALA A 69 -0.61 -1.52 -5.99
C ALA A 69 -0.58 -2.59 -7.08
N THR A 70 0.58 -3.20 -7.30
CA THR A 70 0.78 -4.36 -8.16
C THR A 70 1.13 -5.57 -7.31
N SER A 71 0.68 -6.74 -7.75
CA SER A 71 0.99 -8.01 -7.10
C SER A 71 1.36 -9.03 -8.15
N ASN A 72 2.39 -9.81 -7.87
CA ASN A 72 2.82 -10.91 -8.73
C ASN A 72 1.95 -12.17 -8.53
N ALA A 73 0.97 -12.13 -7.63
CA ALA A 73 0.07 -13.25 -7.36
C ALA A 73 -0.76 -13.73 -8.58
N GLY A 74 -0.87 -12.89 -9.61
CA GLY A 74 -1.57 -13.19 -10.87
C GLY A 74 -0.72 -13.89 -11.95
N PHE A 75 0.58 -14.11 -11.72
CA PHE A 75 1.49 -14.75 -12.69
C PHE A 75 1.14 -16.24 -12.85
N GLY A 76 0.22 -16.53 -13.76
CA GLY A 76 -0.37 -17.86 -13.97
C GLY A 76 -1.81 -17.80 -14.48
N TYR A 77 -2.50 -16.67 -14.31
CA TYR A 77 -3.78 -16.38 -14.96
C TYR A 77 -3.55 -15.61 -16.26
N GLU A 78 -2.79 -16.22 -17.19
CA GLU A 78 -2.74 -15.72 -18.56
C GLU A 78 -4.04 -16.09 -19.28
N SER A 79 -4.97 -15.14 -19.29
CA SER A 79 -5.87 -14.78 -20.41
C SER A 79 -6.55 -15.91 -21.20
N ASN A 80 -6.82 -17.05 -20.59
CA ASN A 80 -7.62 -18.11 -21.20
C ASN A 80 -8.84 -18.38 -20.33
N SER A 81 -9.94 -17.69 -20.66
CA SER A 81 -11.33 -17.90 -20.24
C SER A 81 -11.86 -16.84 -19.27
N THR A 82 -12.70 -15.94 -19.79
CA THR A 82 -13.69 -15.12 -19.06
C THR A 82 -13.21 -14.48 -17.74
N GLU A 83 -12.86 -13.19 -17.80
CA GLU A 83 -12.36 -12.32 -16.71
C GLU A 83 -13.13 -12.38 -15.36
N ASP A 84 -14.35 -12.93 -15.35
CA ASP A 84 -15.17 -13.06 -14.14
C ASP A 84 -15.11 -14.44 -13.47
N ALA A 85 -14.70 -15.50 -14.17
CA ALA A 85 -14.66 -16.86 -13.62
C ALA A 85 -13.46 -17.09 -12.68
N ASP A 86 -12.34 -16.41 -12.94
CA ASP A 86 -11.07 -16.62 -12.25
C ASP A 86 -10.80 -15.61 -11.12
N LYS A 87 -11.61 -14.55 -11.05
CA LYS A 87 -11.58 -13.57 -9.95
C LYS A 87 -11.65 -14.18 -8.55
N PRO A 88 -12.55 -15.14 -8.23
CA PRO A 88 -12.63 -15.68 -6.87
C PRO A 88 -11.36 -16.44 -6.46
N GLU A 89 -10.72 -17.14 -7.39
CA GLU A 89 -9.51 -17.92 -7.11
C GLU A 89 -8.29 -17.00 -6.91
N LEU A 90 -8.21 -15.91 -7.69
CA LEU A 90 -7.25 -14.83 -7.46
C LEU A 90 -7.47 -14.15 -6.10
N MET A 91 -8.71 -13.86 -5.73
CA MET A 91 -9.06 -13.28 -4.44
C MET A 91 -8.66 -14.20 -3.28
N ASP A 92 -8.87 -15.50 -3.40
CA ASP A 92 -8.49 -16.48 -2.39
C ASP A 92 -6.97 -16.58 -2.19
N ARG A 93 -6.17 -16.39 -3.26
CA ARG A 93 -4.71 -16.30 -3.16
C ARG A 93 -4.22 -15.02 -2.48
N LEU A 94 -4.96 -13.93 -2.64
CA LEU A 94 -4.63 -12.63 -2.07
C LEU A 94 -5.12 -12.46 -0.63
N LYS A 95 -6.17 -13.19 -0.21
CA LYS A 95 -6.71 -13.18 1.16
C LYS A 95 -5.68 -13.32 2.30
N PRO A 96 -4.61 -14.13 2.21
CA PRO A 96 -3.62 -14.22 3.29
C PRO A 96 -2.81 -12.93 3.49
N TYR A 97 -2.65 -12.16 2.42
CA TYR A 97 -1.83 -10.95 2.39
C TYR A 97 -2.66 -9.70 2.73
N PHE A 98 -3.92 -9.68 2.28
CA PHE A 98 -4.81 -8.56 2.52
C PHE A 98 -5.74 -8.80 3.71
N ARG A 99 -5.87 -7.76 4.54
CA ARG A 99 -6.83 -7.73 5.63
C ARG A 99 -8.26 -7.66 5.06
N PRO A 100 -9.28 -8.28 5.71
CA PRO A 100 -10.67 -8.23 5.24
C PRO A 100 -11.17 -6.84 4.88
N GLU A 101 -10.71 -5.83 5.62
CA GLU A 101 -11.01 -4.41 5.48
C GLU A 101 -10.67 -3.86 4.09
N PHE A 102 -9.62 -4.37 3.42
CA PHE A 102 -9.28 -3.96 2.05
C PHE A 102 -10.36 -4.26 1.03
N TRP A 103 -11.17 -5.30 1.25
CA TRP A 103 -12.19 -5.72 0.30
C TRP A 103 -13.49 -4.92 0.41
N PHE A 104 -13.63 -4.09 1.46
CA PHE A 104 -14.82 -3.30 1.72
C PHE A 104 -14.66 -1.80 1.38
N ILE A 105 -13.45 -1.37 1.00
CA ILE A 105 -13.12 -0.02 0.53
C ILE A 105 -13.36 0.06 -0.98
#